data_AF-A0A812KXE4-F1
#
_entry.id   AF-A0A812KXE4-F1
#
_cell.length_a   1.000
_cell.length_b   1.000
_cell.length_c   1.000
_cell.angle_alpha   90.00
_cell.angle_beta   90.00
_cell.angle_gamma   90.00
#
_symmetry.space_group_name_H-M   'P 1'
#
loop_
_entity.id
_entity.type
_entity.pdbx_description
1 polymer ?
#
loop_
_entity_poly.entity_id
_entity_poly.type
_entity_poly.pdbx_seq_one_letter_code
_entity_poly.pdbx_strand_id
1 'polypeptide(L)'
;MSVKLTPEEDQYDFHGYSMNKHWVQGPNTVFTSIMSAMLTGDLRGYDSFFLMEMDAVPIKAGWLEQFEKEALEMPTQNMAIRGSKYLGHKWDAFKHLMPAHVVEHINGNAIYNLKHPWLKFLHDTFTGEGNVRMTEGMAFDVAFAMITQAAMDGTEQELAAAFSQSKGTDSTYSGDSMLIGNYANTLLNHSFDVPTYIRHGSDRNLFHSLADDQVTLGVAVYDQSAGHIMNTTRSNHPFKNILMLQYFPGKKAVEKIASPSGEVMVTTQQATQEPHMHLCEVAKLAATPWFALTDNYHVINAPVSVLMDHSDPQMPVPVMPYAHGCERADCQASLDQASDLFGVHLEYHHDPYELLFSTRDARDFCSSWQQAAGSKSWKSCELAYGPTADDYIAWKISTNDKANLIATPKNKALYGWRAWTQRRTPAPMDMRQCRAQVYGLVEYHHALGNITSCGQYIENKVACIVDRDCMWIPKFQSGVCTKKPWKPFIRKPWRRSNSLAQHLQPDAENVHEDPVHFMQLSNSSKQEL
;
A
#
# COMPACT_ATOMS: atom_id res chain seq x y z
N MET A 1 -35.10 15.55 3.37
CA MET A 1 -35.83 14.47 4.08
C MET A 1 -34.92 13.94 5.18
N SER A 2 -35.45 13.48 6.31
CA SER A 2 -34.66 12.80 7.35
C SER A 2 -34.87 11.29 7.22
N VAL A 3 -33.77 10.55 7.09
CA VAL A 3 -33.78 9.09 7.11
C VAL A 3 -33.90 8.67 8.58
N LYS A 4 -34.94 7.91 8.92
CA LYS A 4 -35.23 7.51 10.31
C LYS A 4 -34.43 6.27 10.71
N LEU A 5 -33.10 6.40 10.75
CA LEU A 5 -32.19 5.35 11.22
C LEU A 5 -32.23 5.24 12.75
N THR A 6 -31.96 4.05 13.29
CA THR A 6 -31.65 3.90 14.73
C THR A 6 -30.23 4.38 15.03
N PRO A 7 -29.87 4.65 16.31
CA PRO A 7 -28.50 5.02 16.67
C PRO A 7 -27.42 4.00 16.27
N GLU A 8 -27.79 2.73 16.08
CA GLU A 8 -26.90 1.64 15.65
C GLU A 8 -26.74 1.58 14.11
N GLU A 9 -27.74 2.04 13.37
CA GLU A 9 -27.73 2.18 11.90
C GLU A 9 -27.09 3.51 11.44
N ASP A 10 -27.17 4.55 12.28
CA ASP A 10 -26.56 5.88 12.09
C ASP A 10 -25.09 5.93 12.59
N GLN A 11 -24.40 4.78 12.58
CA GLN A 11 -22.98 4.66 12.94
C GLN A 11 -22.15 4.13 11.78
N TYR A 12 -21.31 4.99 11.22
CA TYR A 12 -20.22 4.58 10.33
C TYR A 12 -18.99 4.16 11.14
N ASP A 13 -18.95 2.89 11.53
CA ASP A 13 -17.79 2.30 12.22
C ASP A 13 -16.95 1.43 11.28
N PHE A 14 -15.93 2.05 10.67
CA PHE A 14 -14.98 1.38 9.78
C PHE A 14 -14.00 0.44 10.51
N HIS A 15 -13.93 0.48 11.86
CA HIS A 15 -13.17 -0.48 12.67
C HIS A 15 -14.03 -1.67 13.10
N GLY A 16 -15.33 -1.45 13.29
CA GLY A 16 -16.30 -2.44 13.73
C GLY A 16 -16.93 -3.29 12.64
N TYR A 17 -16.49 -3.26 11.38
CA TYR A 17 -17.10 -4.03 10.27
C TYR A 17 -17.20 -5.55 10.53
N SER A 18 -16.36 -6.09 11.42
CA SER A 18 -16.40 -7.50 11.87
C SER A 18 -17.44 -7.79 12.95
N MET A 19 -17.96 -6.76 13.62
CA MET A 19 -18.92 -6.85 14.73
C MET A 19 -20.28 -6.20 14.43
N ASN A 20 -20.31 -5.11 13.66
CA ASN A 20 -21.52 -4.40 13.22
C ASN A 20 -21.75 -4.61 11.72
N LYS A 21 -22.77 -5.40 11.37
CA LYS A 21 -23.18 -5.60 9.96
C LYS A 21 -23.81 -4.38 9.32
N HIS A 22 -24.20 -3.36 10.09
CA HIS A 22 -24.85 -2.14 9.61
C HIS A 22 -23.87 -0.97 9.44
N TRP A 23 -22.55 -1.22 9.51
CA TRP A 23 -21.50 -0.19 9.44
C TRP A 23 -21.54 0.72 8.18
N VAL A 24 -22.21 0.30 7.11
CA VAL A 24 -22.42 1.05 5.84
C VAL A 24 -23.86 1.55 5.64
N GLN A 25 -24.78 1.29 6.58
CA GLN A 25 -26.21 1.53 6.39
C GLN A 25 -26.53 3.01 6.15
N GLY A 26 -25.94 3.91 6.94
CA GLY A 26 -26.03 5.37 6.75
C GLY A 26 -25.61 5.81 5.33
N PRO A 27 -24.32 5.61 4.94
CA PRO A 27 -23.84 5.96 3.59
C PRO A 27 -24.66 5.34 2.45
N ASN A 28 -25.00 4.04 2.54
CA ASN A 28 -25.82 3.36 1.55
C ASN A 28 -27.21 4.02 1.43
N THR A 29 -27.83 4.42 2.55
CA THR A 29 -29.17 5.04 2.54
C THR A 29 -29.15 6.48 2.02
N VAL A 30 -28.06 7.23 2.24
CA VAL A 30 -27.83 8.54 1.60
C VAL A 30 -27.72 8.35 0.09
N PHE A 31 -26.91 7.40 -0.38
CA PHE A 31 -26.75 7.10 -1.80
C PHE A 31 -28.08 6.71 -2.47
N THR A 32 -28.83 5.74 -1.92
CA THR A 32 -30.10 5.28 -2.52
C THR A 32 -31.17 6.36 -2.51
N SER A 33 -31.20 7.24 -1.48
CA SER A 33 -32.10 8.39 -1.45
C SER A 33 -31.80 9.39 -2.58
N ILE A 34 -30.52 9.72 -2.82
CA ILE A 34 -30.10 10.61 -3.91
C ILE A 34 -30.38 9.95 -5.26
N MET A 35 -29.98 8.70 -5.45
CA MET A 35 -30.15 7.98 -6.71
C MET A 35 -31.63 7.79 -7.07
N SER A 36 -32.49 7.48 -6.09
CA SER A 36 -33.94 7.44 -6.27
C SER A 36 -34.49 8.80 -6.68
N ALA A 37 -34.07 9.90 -6.04
CA ALA A 37 -34.51 11.24 -6.40
C ALA A 37 -34.13 11.61 -7.86
N MET A 38 -32.95 11.20 -8.32
CA MET A 38 -32.44 11.46 -9.68
C MET A 38 -33.07 10.56 -10.76
N LEU A 39 -33.20 9.24 -10.50
CA LEU A 39 -33.75 8.27 -11.45
C LEU A 39 -35.29 8.30 -11.51
N THR A 40 -35.95 8.43 -10.37
CA THR A 40 -37.40 8.21 -10.23
C THR A 40 -38.16 9.29 -9.45
N GLY A 41 -37.50 10.23 -8.78
CA GLY A 41 -38.14 11.29 -7.98
C GLY A 41 -38.14 12.68 -8.63
N ASP A 42 -38.10 13.71 -7.77
CA ASP A 42 -38.29 15.12 -8.14
C ASP A 42 -37.07 15.77 -8.83
N LEU A 43 -35.91 15.09 -8.87
CA LEU A 43 -34.69 15.56 -9.54
C LEU A 43 -34.51 14.94 -10.94
N ARG A 44 -35.54 14.31 -11.50
CA ARG A 44 -35.57 13.89 -12.91
C ARG A 44 -35.32 15.09 -13.83
N GLY A 45 -34.36 14.96 -14.72
CA GLY A 45 -34.05 15.97 -15.74
C GLY A 45 -32.60 15.93 -16.19
N TYR A 46 -31.70 15.57 -15.27
CA TYR A 46 -30.28 15.42 -15.55
C TYR A 46 -29.98 14.17 -16.40
N ASP A 47 -28.93 14.24 -17.21
CA ASP A 47 -28.42 13.12 -18.02
C ASP A 47 -27.34 12.33 -17.28
N SER A 48 -26.62 12.99 -16.37
CA SER A 48 -25.62 12.40 -15.49
C SER A 48 -25.52 13.19 -14.19
N PHE A 49 -25.03 12.57 -13.13
CA PHE A 49 -24.60 13.26 -11.92
C PHE A 49 -23.24 12.73 -11.45
N PHE A 50 -22.49 13.57 -10.75
CA PHE A 50 -21.27 13.17 -10.04
C PHE A 50 -21.57 13.13 -8.55
N LEU A 51 -21.28 12.02 -7.89
CA LEU A 51 -21.26 11.97 -6.43
C LEU A 51 -19.87 12.39 -5.95
N MET A 52 -19.84 13.33 -5.00
CA MET A 52 -18.61 13.76 -4.35
C MET A 52 -18.78 13.57 -2.84
N GLU A 53 -18.04 12.61 -2.30
CA GLU A 53 -17.99 12.28 -0.87
C GLU A 53 -17.20 13.37 -0.12
N MET A 54 -17.41 13.47 1.20
CA MET A 54 -16.85 14.56 2.01
C MET A 54 -15.32 14.53 2.16
N ASP A 55 -14.68 13.41 1.82
CA ASP A 55 -13.23 13.21 1.81
C ASP A 55 -12.63 13.21 0.39
N ALA A 56 -13.38 13.75 -0.58
CA ALA A 56 -12.88 14.12 -1.90
C ALA A 56 -12.65 15.63 -2.01
N VAL A 57 -11.52 16.03 -2.61
CA VAL A 57 -11.07 17.44 -2.69
C VAL A 57 -10.65 17.79 -4.12
N PRO A 58 -11.16 18.88 -4.73
CA PRO A 58 -10.65 19.36 -6.01
C PRO A 58 -9.25 19.94 -5.84
N ILE A 59 -8.30 19.42 -6.61
CA ILE A 59 -6.86 19.74 -6.53
C ILE A 59 -6.37 20.54 -7.75
N LYS A 60 -7.22 20.74 -8.77
CA LYS A 60 -6.92 21.51 -9.98
C LYS A 60 -8.09 22.39 -10.40
N ALA A 61 -7.77 23.54 -11.00
CA ALA A 61 -8.71 24.27 -11.83
C ALA A 61 -9.09 23.44 -13.08
N GLY A 62 -10.25 23.72 -13.68
CA GLY A 62 -10.74 22.95 -14.84
C GLY A 62 -11.48 21.65 -14.50
N TRP A 63 -11.74 21.36 -13.21
CA TRP A 63 -12.33 20.08 -12.81
C TRP A 63 -13.81 19.95 -13.21
N LEU A 64 -14.56 21.06 -13.26
CA LEU A 64 -15.96 21.05 -13.73
C LEU A 64 -16.03 20.80 -15.24
N GLU A 65 -15.12 21.38 -16.00
CA GLU A 65 -14.97 21.20 -17.43
C GLU A 65 -14.51 19.77 -17.77
N GLN A 66 -13.62 19.19 -16.95
CA GLN A 66 -13.26 17.77 -17.06
C GLN A 66 -14.44 16.86 -16.71
N PHE A 67 -15.25 17.20 -15.71
CA PHE A 67 -16.48 16.48 -15.37
C PHE A 67 -17.50 16.52 -16.53
N GLU A 68 -17.80 17.71 -17.05
CA GLU A 68 -18.70 17.89 -18.20
C GLU A 68 -18.23 17.07 -19.40
N LYS A 69 -16.93 17.15 -19.73
CA LYS A 69 -16.32 16.35 -20.80
C LYS A 69 -16.51 14.85 -20.59
N GLU A 70 -16.17 14.32 -19.41
CA GLU A 70 -16.30 12.88 -19.15
C GLU A 70 -17.76 12.43 -19.17
N ALA A 71 -18.70 13.23 -18.64
CA ALA A 71 -20.12 12.95 -18.67
C ALA A 71 -20.70 12.95 -20.10
N LEU A 72 -20.28 13.89 -20.96
CA LEU A 72 -20.67 13.93 -22.38
C LEU A 72 -20.10 12.77 -23.20
N GLU A 73 -18.93 12.23 -22.81
CA GLU A 73 -18.34 11.04 -23.43
C GLU A 73 -19.12 9.76 -23.09
N MET A 74 -19.63 9.62 -21.86
CA MET A 74 -20.22 8.38 -21.33
C MET A 74 -21.31 7.73 -22.22
N PRO A 75 -22.30 8.47 -22.78
CA PRO A 75 -23.30 7.87 -23.68
C PRO A 75 -22.69 7.27 -24.95
N THR A 76 -21.69 7.91 -25.53
CA THR A 76 -21.03 7.44 -26.76
C THR A 76 -20.13 6.23 -26.51
N GLN A 77 -19.60 6.11 -25.30
CA GLN A 77 -18.74 5.00 -24.86
C GLN A 77 -19.50 3.89 -24.12
N ASN A 78 -20.85 3.97 -24.10
CA ASN A 78 -21.74 3.00 -23.46
C ASN A 78 -21.44 2.76 -21.98
N MET A 79 -21.11 3.85 -21.26
CA MET A 79 -20.76 3.85 -19.84
C MET A 79 -22.00 4.12 -18.98
N ALA A 80 -22.24 3.28 -17.98
CA ALA A 80 -23.22 3.52 -16.92
C ALA A 80 -22.61 4.25 -15.74
N ILE A 81 -21.38 3.88 -15.38
CA ILE A 81 -20.61 4.43 -14.26
C ILE A 81 -19.16 4.66 -14.72
N ARG A 82 -18.61 5.83 -14.41
CA ARG A 82 -17.20 6.18 -14.68
C ARG A 82 -16.58 6.82 -13.44
N GLY A 83 -15.44 6.31 -12.99
CA GLY A 83 -14.74 6.85 -11.82
C GLY A 83 -13.35 6.23 -11.64
N SER A 84 -12.89 6.15 -10.39
CA SER A 84 -11.56 5.62 -10.07
C SER A 84 -11.61 4.31 -9.29
N LYS A 85 -10.87 3.31 -9.77
CA LYS A 85 -10.47 2.14 -8.97
C LYS A 85 -9.38 2.53 -7.97
N TYR A 86 -9.08 1.67 -7.01
CA TYR A 86 -8.06 1.97 -5.99
C TYR A 86 -6.64 2.19 -6.58
N LEU A 87 -6.16 3.44 -6.52
CA LEU A 87 -4.84 3.88 -6.99
C LEU A 87 -3.78 3.96 -5.89
N GLY A 88 -4.17 3.83 -4.62
CA GLY A 88 -3.25 3.80 -3.47
C GLY A 88 -2.41 2.52 -3.33
N HIS A 89 -1.81 2.35 -2.14
CA HIS A 89 -0.85 1.28 -1.82
C HIS A 89 -1.26 0.38 -0.65
N LYS A 90 -2.30 0.72 0.12
CA LYS A 90 -2.67 0.00 1.37
C LYS A 90 -2.93 -1.48 1.14
N TRP A 91 -3.49 -1.82 -0.02
CA TRP A 91 -3.87 -3.19 -0.34
C TRP A 91 -2.73 -4.01 -0.95
N ASP A 92 -1.63 -3.41 -1.41
CA ASP A 92 -0.66 -4.09 -2.29
C ASP A 92 -0.10 -5.41 -1.70
N ALA A 93 0.07 -5.48 -0.38
CA ALA A 93 0.52 -6.69 0.33
C ALA A 93 -0.49 -7.87 0.26
N PHE A 94 -1.81 -7.59 0.23
CA PHE A 94 -2.88 -8.60 0.31
C PHE A 94 -3.87 -8.55 -0.86
N LYS A 95 -3.70 -7.64 -1.83
CA LYS A 95 -4.59 -7.42 -2.99
C LYS A 95 -4.86 -8.69 -3.79
N HIS A 96 -3.87 -9.59 -3.84
CA HIS A 96 -3.95 -10.87 -4.53
C HIS A 96 -4.82 -11.92 -3.81
N LEU A 97 -5.19 -11.68 -2.55
CA LEU A 97 -6.10 -12.50 -1.73
C LEU A 97 -7.54 -11.94 -1.75
N MET A 98 -7.74 -10.71 -2.23
CA MET A 98 -9.03 -10.05 -2.22
C MET A 98 -9.92 -10.52 -3.41
N PRO A 99 -11.25 -10.60 -3.25
CA PRO A 99 -12.15 -10.86 -4.36
C PRO A 99 -12.03 -9.80 -5.45
N ALA A 100 -12.17 -10.22 -6.72
CA ALA A 100 -11.99 -9.33 -7.87
C ALA A 100 -12.90 -8.10 -7.83
N HIS A 101 -14.17 -8.23 -7.42
CA HIS A 101 -15.08 -7.08 -7.26
C HIS A 101 -14.60 -6.06 -6.20
N VAL A 102 -13.92 -6.51 -5.13
CA VAL A 102 -13.31 -5.58 -4.14
C VAL A 102 -12.09 -4.88 -4.72
N VAL A 103 -11.32 -5.56 -5.58
CA VAL A 103 -10.13 -4.98 -6.23
C VAL A 103 -10.48 -4.01 -7.35
N GLU A 104 -11.57 -4.30 -8.08
CA GLU A 104 -11.93 -3.64 -9.33
C GLU A 104 -13.15 -2.70 -9.22
N HIS A 105 -13.72 -2.50 -8.02
CA HIS A 105 -14.78 -1.49 -7.86
C HIS A 105 -14.27 -0.08 -8.12
N ILE A 106 -15.14 0.71 -8.74
CA ILE A 106 -15.07 2.16 -8.76
C ILE A 106 -15.59 2.62 -7.41
N ASN A 107 -14.85 3.47 -6.69
CA ASN A 107 -15.37 4.03 -5.43
C ASN A 107 -16.57 4.99 -5.68
N GLY A 108 -17.43 5.14 -4.68
CA GLY A 108 -18.58 6.05 -4.66
C GLY A 108 -18.37 7.47 -5.23
N ASN A 109 -17.15 8.02 -5.21
CA ASN A 109 -16.79 9.22 -5.98
C ASN A 109 -16.76 8.95 -7.49
N ALA A 110 -17.93 8.91 -8.14
CA ALA A 110 -18.07 8.55 -9.55
C ALA A 110 -19.12 9.39 -10.29
N ILE A 111 -19.00 9.40 -11.62
CA ILE A 111 -20.01 9.90 -12.55
C ILE A 111 -20.96 8.76 -12.88
N TYR A 112 -22.26 9.03 -12.77
CA TYR A 112 -23.35 8.10 -13.00
C TYR A 112 -24.22 8.60 -14.16
N ASN A 113 -24.31 7.81 -15.23
CA ASN A 113 -25.13 8.12 -16.41
C ASN A 113 -26.59 7.71 -16.16
N LEU A 114 -27.42 8.69 -15.81
CA LEU A 114 -28.83 8.53 -15.45
C LEU A 114 -29.71 8.03 -16.61
N LYS A 115 -29.20 8.06 -17.85
CA LYS A 115 -29.89 7.50 -19.02
C LYS A 115 -29.50 6.05 -19.32
N HIS A 116 -28.45 5.52 -18.69
CA HIS A 116 -27.98 4.16 -18.98
C HIS A 116 -28.88 3.11 -18.29
N PRO A 117 -29.50 2.16 -19.01
CA PRO A 117 -30.41 1.19 -18.40
C PRO A 117 -29.75 0.34 -17.30
N TRP A 118 -28.45 0.01 -17.48
CA TRP A 118 -27.67 -0.71 -16.47
C TRP A 118 -27.60 0.02 -15.11
N LEU A 119 -27.48 1.35 -15.07
CA LEU A 119 -27.43 2.08 -13.80
C LEU A 119 -28.74 1.91 -13.03
N LYS A 120 -29.87 2.03 -13.72
CA LYS A 120 -31.19 1.79 -13.11
C LYS A 120 -31.33 0.35 -12.64
N PHE A 121 -30.89 -0.63 -13.44
CA PHE A 121 -30.90 -2.03 -13.04
C PHE A 121 -30.07 -2.26 -11.76
N LEU A 122 -28.83 -1.76 -11.70
CA LEU A 122 -27.97 -1.84 -10.51
C LEU A 122 -28.65 -1.24 -9.27
N HIS A 123 -29.25 -0.06 -9.39
CA HIS A 123 -29.98 0.58 -8.30
C HIS A 123 -31.20 -0.25 -7.86
N ASP A 124 -32.06 -0.64 -8.79
CA ASP A 124 -33.28 -1.40 -8.49
C ASP A 124 -32.95 -2.76 -7.85
N THR A 125 -31.91 -3.46 -8.35
CA THR A 125 -31.37 -4.67 -7.72
C THR A 125 -30.86 -4.39 -6.30
N PHE A 126 -30.06 -3.35 -6.10
CA PHE A 126 -29.52 -3.02 -4.77
C PHE A 126 -30.63 -2.65 -3.77
N THR A 127 -31.69 -1.95 -4.19
CA THR A 127 -32.80 -1.55 -3.30
C THR A 127 -33.93 -2.58 -3.15
N GLY A 128 -33.87 -3.70 -3.87
CA GLY A 128 -34.98 -4.67 -3.91
C GLY A 128 -35.18 -5.43 -2.60
N GLU A 129 -36.44 -5.65 -2.19
CA GLU A 129 -36.82 -6.27 -0.90
C GLU A 129 -36.25 -7.70 -0.67
N GLY A 130 -35.83 -8.41 -1.73
CA GLY A 130 -35.16 -9.70 -1.63
C GLY A 130 -33.65 -9.64 -1.38
N ASN A 131 -33.01 -8.47 -1.59
CA ASN A 131 -31.56 -8.31 -1.62
C ASN A 131 -30.98 -7.70 -0.33
N VAL A 132 -31.77 -7.69 0.76
CA VAL A 132 -31.36 -7.23 2.10
C VAL A 132 -30.03 -7.88 2.54
N ARG A 133 -29.82 -9.16 2.22
CA ARG A 133 -28.55 -9.88 2.50
C ARG A 133 -27.35 -9.44 1.67
N MET A 134 -27.55 -8.78 0.54
CA MET A 134 -26.48 -8.16 -0.27
C MET A 134 -26.17 -6.73 0.20
N THR A 135 -27.13 -6.04 0.81
CA THR A 135 -26.96 -4.66 1.32
C THR A 135 -26.48 -4.60 2.76
N GLU A 136 -26.80 -5.60 3.58
CA GLU A 136 -26.32 -5.74 4.97
C GLU A 136 -24.81 -5.95 5.01
N GLY A 137 -24.06 -4.85 5.18
CA GLY A 137 -22.62 -4.87 5.43
C GLY A 137 -21.71 -4.71 4.21
N MET A 138 -22.28 -4.48 3.03
CA MET A 138 -21.53 -4.16 1.80
C MET A 138 -21.83 -2.73 1.33
N ALA A 139 -20.79 -1.96 1.03
CA ALA A 139 -20.94 -0.65 0.41
C ALA A 139 -21.55 -0.77 -1.01
N PHE A 140 -22.41 0.17 -1.39
CA PHE A 140 -23.16 0.12 -2.65
C PHE A 140 -22.26 0.01 -3.90
N ASP A 141 -21.07 0.61 -3.85
CA ASP A 141 -20.11 0.66 -4.95
C ASP A 141 -19.41 -0.69 -5.17
N VAL A 142 -19.06 -1.38 -4.08
CA VAL A 142 -18.61 -2.79 -4.07
C VAL A 142 -19.72 -3.72 -4.56
N ALA A 143 -20.97 -3.50 -4.13
CA ALA A 143 -22.11 -4.30 -4.58
C ALA A 143 -22.36 -4.14 -6.09
N PHE A 144 -22.27 -2.91 -6.61
CA PHE A 144 -22.39 -2.63 -8.05
C PHE A 144 -21.27 -3.30 -8.86
N ALA A 145 -20.04 -3.33 -8.34
CA ALA A 145 -18.94 -4.07 -8.95
C ALA A 145 -19.19 -5.58 -8.98
N MET A 146 -19.70 -6.14 -7.87
CA MET A 146 -20.03 -7.57 -7.77
C MET A 146 -21.12 -7.98 -8.77
N ILE A 147 -22.23 -7.24 -8.83
CA ILE A 147 -23.34 -7.49 -9.77
C ILE A 147 -22.86 -7.37 -11.21
N THR A 148 -22.07 -6.33 -11.53
CA THR A 148 -21.54 -6.13 -12.89
C THR A 148 -20.55 -7.22 -13.28
N GLN A 149 -19.68 -7.65 -12.36
CA GLN A 149 -18.74 -8.73 -12.63
C GLN A 149 -19.49 -10.06 -12.88
N ALA A 150 -20.47 -10.41 -12.04
CA ALA A 150 -21.27 -11.63 -12.21
C ALA A 150 -22.05 -11.66 -13.54
N ALA A 151 -22.52 -10.48 -13.98
CA ALA A 151 -23.14 -10.32 -15.29
C ALA A 151 -22.16 -10.51 -16.46
N MET A 152 -20.97 -9.91 -16.38
CA MET A 152 -19.92 -9.98 -17.40
C MET A 152 -19.29 -11.38 -17.51
N ASP A 153 -19.01 -12.02 -16.38
CA ASP A 153 -18.47 -13.39 -16.32
C ASP A 153 -19.55 -14.45 -16.67
N GLY A 154 -20.83 -14.05 -16.75
CA GLY A 154 -21.95 -14.93 -17.11
C GLY A 154 -22.28 -15.98 -16.04
N THR A 155 -21.87 -15.76 -14.79
CA THR A 155 -22.08 -16.71 -13.67
C THR A 155 -23.54 -16.76 -13.24
N GLU A 156 -24.29 -15.68 -13.44
CA GLU A 156 -25.72 -15.59 -13.14
C GLU A 156 -26.49 -15.20 -14.40
N GLN A 157 -27.40 -16.08 -14.84
CA GLN A 157 -28.08 -15.95 -16.13
C GLN A 157 -28.99 -14.72 -16.19
N GLU A 158 -29.63 -14.37 -15.08
CA GLU A 158 -30.52 -13.20 -14.99
C GLU A 158 -29.73 -11.88 -15.09
N LEU A 159 -28.60 -11.78 -14.38
CA LEU A 159 -27.70 -10.63 -14.45
C LEU A 159 -27.10 -10.48 -15.85
N ALA A 160 -26.63 -11.58 -16.45
CA ALA A 160 -26.08 -11.58 -17.81
C ALA A 160 -27.14 -11.20 -18.87
N ALA A 161 -28.39 -11.65 -18.71
CA ALA A 161 -29.50 -11.27 -19.56
C ALA A 161 -29.83 -9.77 -19.43
N ALA A 162 -29.89 -9.24 -18.20
CA ALA A 162 -30.12 -7.82 -17.95
C ALA A 162 -28.99 -6.93 -18.51
N PHE A 163 -27.73 -7.36 -18.35
CA PHE A 163 -26.56 -6.66 -18.90
C PHE A 163 -26.63 -6.62 -20.42
N SER A 164 -26.90 -7.74 -21.08
CA SER A 164 -27.12 -7.82 -22.53
C SER A 164 -28.28 -6.92 -23.00
N GLN A 165 -29.42 -6.92 -22.29
CA GLN A 165 -30.56 -6.02 -22.59
C GLN A 165 -30.20 -4.54 -22.44
N SER A 166 -29.35 -4.20 -21.47
CA SER A 166 -28.80 -2.84 -21.30
C SER A 166 -27.76 -2.46 -22.35
N LYS A 167 -27.42 -3.38 -23.28
CA LYS A 167 -26.32 -3.31 -24.25
C LYS A 167 -24.93 -3.24 -23.59
N GLY A 168 -24.78 -3.83 -22.40
CA GLY A 168 -23.56 -3.76 -21.60
C GLY A 168 -22.31 -4.24 -22.34
N THR A 169 -21.20 -3.56 -22.08
CA THR A 169 -19.85 -3.77 -22.65
C THR A 169 -18.81 -3.70 -21.54
N ASP A 170 -17.56 -4.09 -21.83
CA ASP A 170 -16.43 -3.96 -20.88
C ASP A 170 -16.21 -2.52 -20.38
N SER A 171 -16.71 -1.51 -21.12
CA SER A 171 -16.72 -0.09 -20.74
C SER A 171 -17.90 0.34 -19.86
N THR A 172 -18.95 -0.47 -19.68
CA THR A 172 -20.17 -0.06 -18.98
C THR A 172 -19.93 0.31 -17.50
N TYR A 173 -18.89 -0.25 -16.89
CA TYR A 173 -18.43 0.09 -15.55
C TYR A 173 -16.93 0.43 -15.61
N SER A 174 -16.61 1.70 -15.89
CA SER A 174 -15.24 2.12 -16.26
C SER A 174 -14.47 2.79 -15.11
N GLY A 175 -13.31 2.22 -14.78
CA GLY A 175 -12.39 2.73 -13.75
C GLY A 175 -11.30 3.66 -14.27
N ASP A 176 -11.52 4.32 -15.41
CA ASP A 176 -10.53 5.08 -16.19
C ASP A 176 -10.75 6.61 -16.18
N SER A 177 -11.46 7.12 -15.17
CA SER A 177 -11.66 8.57 -15.03
C SER A 177 -10.34 9.29 -14.81
N MET A 178 -10.20 10.48 -15.42
CA MET A 178 -9.16 11.45 -15.10
C MET A 178 -9.68 12.53 -14.13
N LEU A 179 -10.99 12.70 -14.01
CA LEU A 179 -11.62 13.59 -13.04
C LEU A 179 -11.18 13.23 -11.62
N ILE A 180 -11.32 11.95 -11.22
CA ILE A 180 -11.16 11.50 -9.84
C ILE A 180 -10.04 10.45 -9.69
N GLY A 181 -9.26 10.54 -8.61
CA GLY A 181 -8.28 9.54 -8.20
C GLY A 181 -8.54 9.01 -6.80
N ASN A 182 -8.77 7.70 -6.65
CA ASN A 182 -8.98 7.06 -5.35
C ASN A 182 -7.65 6.67 -4.70
N TYR A 183 -7.26 7.39 -3.66
CA TYR A 183 -6.07 7.15 -2.86
C TYR A 183 -6.40 6.87 -1.37
N ALA A 184 -7.61 6.40 -1.09
CA ALA A 184 -8.11 6.18 0.26
C ALA A 184 -7.10 5.46 1.17
N ASN A 185 -6.93 5.97 2.40
CA ASN A 185 -5.99 5.43 3.39
C ASN A 185 -4.56 5.20 2.85
N THR A 186 -4.03 6.09 2.02
CA THR A 186 -2.63 6.07 1.53
C THR A 186 -1.92 7.33 2.00
N LEU A 187 -0.63 7.25 2.33
CA LEU A 187 0.23 8.42 2.59
C LEU A 187 0.73 8.98 1.24
N LEU A 188 0.54 10.27 1.02
CA LEU A 188 0.62 10.94 -0.28
C LEU A 188 1.46 12.21 -0.21
N ASN A 189 1.82 12.73 -1.38
CA ASN A 189 2.17 14.14 -1.57
C ASN A 189 1.62 14.64 -2.90
N HIS A 190 1.90 15.89 -3.26
CA HIS A 190 1.44 16.50 -4.51
C HIS A 190 1.97 15.85 -5.80
N SER A 191 2.96 14.94 -5.77
CA SER A 191 3.33 14.15 -6.96
C SER A 191 2.24 13.14 -7.37
N PHE A 192 1.34 12.82 -6.43
CA PHE A 192 0.20 11.91 -6.66
C PHE A 192 -0.93 12.62 -7.42
N ASP A 193 -0.99 13.95 -7.35
CA ASP A 193 -2.04 14.79 -7.94
C ASP A 193 -1.93 14.91 -9.49
N VAL A 194 -0.85 14.42 -10.12
CA VAL A 194 -0.57 14.72 -11.54
C VAL A 194 -1.62 14.22 -12.55
N PRO A 195 -2.18 12.99 -12.49
CA PRO A 195 -3.17 12.53 -13.46
C PRO A 195 -4.60 13.04 -13.17
N THR A 196 -4.91 13.50 -11.96
CA THR A 196 -6.30 13.63 -11.46
C THR A 196 -6.72 15.08 -11.19
N TYR A 197 -8.01 15.41 -11.28
CA TYR A 197 -8.52 16.77 -10.94
C TYR A 197 -9.10 16.86 -9.53
N ILE A 198 -9.57 15.74 -9.00
CA ILE A 198 -10.10 15.54 -7.66
C ILE A 198 -9.33 14.37 -7.03
N ARG A 199 -8.92 14.52 -5.78
CA ARG A 199 -8.33 13.44 -4.96
C ARG A 199 -9.41 12.94 -4.00
N HIS A 200 -9.64 11.63 -3.96
CA HIS A 200 -10.36 10.98 -2.87
C HIS A 200 -9.34 10.38 -1.88
N GLY A 201 -9.45 10.78 -0.62
CA GLY A 201 -8.59 10.37 0.49
C GLY A 201 -8.21 11.54 1.39
N SER A 202 -8.22 11.31 2.71
CA SER A 202 -8.05 12.34 3.73
C SER A 202 -6.78 13.20 3.57
N ASP A 203 -6.97 14.51 3.67
CA ASP A 203 -5.88 15.51 3.70
C ASP A 203 -4.90 15.30 4.87
N ARG A 204 -5.30 14.59 5.94
CA ARG A 204 -4.39 14.17 7.04
C ARG A 204 -3.28 13.20 6.60
N ASN A 205 -3.39 12.68 5.39
CA ASN A 205 -2.40 11.81 4.76
C ASN A 205 -1.64 12.51 3.61
N LEU A 206 -1.83 13.82 3.41
CA LEU A 206 -1.10 14.61 2.44
C LEU A 206 0.12 15.27 3.12
N PHE A 207 1.30 14.98 2.60
CA PHE A 207 2.57 15.46 3.09
C PHE A 207 3.28 16.31 2.04
N HIS A 208 4.25 17.11 2.46
CA HIS A 208 5.18 17.75 1.54
C HIS A 208 6.18 16.72 0.99
N SER A 209 6.73 16.99 -0.19
CA SER A 209 7.93 16.30 -0.66
C SER A 209 9.15 16.94 0.00
N LEU A 210 10.09 16.12 0.48
CA LEU A 210 11.45 16.63 0.72
C LEU A 210 12.03 17.16 -0.59
N ALA A 211 12.76 18.28 -0.55
CA ALA A 211 13.38 18.80 -1.75
C ALA A 211 14.48 17.85 -2.24
N ASP A 212 14.50 17.62 -3.55
CA ASP A 212 15.35 16.66 -4.26
C ASP A 212 16.87 16.86 -4.02
N ASP A 213 17.29 18.07 -3.65
CA ASP A 213 18.68 18.42 -3.31
C ASP A 213 19.04 18.24 -1.83
N GLN A 214 18.05 17.96 -0.95
CA GLN A 214 18.23 17.84 0.50
C GLN A 214 18.47 16.41 1.00
N VAL A 215 18.50 15.41 0.11
CA VAL A 215 18.68 14.00 0.47
C VAL A 215 19.79 13.31 -0.34
N THR A 216 20.60 12.51 0.37
CA THR A 216 21.54 11.54 -0.21
C THR A 216 20.98 10.13 -0.06
N LEU A 217 20.99 9.32 -1.11
CA LEU A 217 20.79 7.88 -1.00
C LEU A 217 22.15 7.20 -0.83
N GLY A 218 22.43 6.69 0.36
CA GLY A 218 23.57 5.81 0.63
C GLY A 218 23.27 4.39 0.14
N VAL A 219 24.15 3.82 -0.68
CA VAL A 219 24.01 2.47 -1.24
C VAL A 219 25.19 1.62 -0.82
N ALA A 220 24.95 0.55 -0.08
CA ALA A 220 25.95 -0.50 0.16
C ALA A 220 26.11 -1.34 -1.11
N VAL A 221 27.34 -1.47 -1.61
CA VAL A 221 27.63 -2.29 -2.80
C VAL A 221 28.56 -3.43 -2.39
N TYR A 222 27.97 -4.61 -2.21
CA TYR A 222 28.67 -5.80 -1.70
C TYR A 222 29.39 -6.58 -2.80
N ASP A 223 28.96 -6.46 -4.05
CA ASP A 223 29.50 -7.19 -5.20
C ASP A 223 29.50 -6.35 -6.48
N GLN A 224 30.09 -6.87 -7.56
CA GLN A 224 30.24 -6.14 -8.82
C GLN A 224 28.91 -5.89 -9.57
N SER A 225 27.79 -6.49 -9.13
CA SER A 225 26.46 -6.32 -9.72
C SER A 225 25.71 -5.12 -9.11
N ALA A 226 26.28 -3.93 -9.27
CA ALA A 226 25.56 -2.66 -9.07
C ALA A 226 24.41 -2.43 -10.08
N GLY A 227 24.24 -3.31 -11.07
CA GLY A 227 23.37 -3.10 -12.23
C GLY A 227 21.88 -2.88 -11.89
N HIS A 228 21.34 -3.53 -10.87
CA HIS A 228 19.92 -3.39 -10.53
C HIS A 228 19.57 -1.99 -10.02
N ILE A 229 20.26 -1.52 -8.97
CA ILE A 229 20.05 -0.16 -8.45
C ILE A 229 20.37 0.91 -9.52
N MET A 230 21.46 0.72 -10.28
CA MET A 230 21.88 1.63 -11.35
C MET A 230 20.85 1.76 -12.48
N ASN A 231 20.16 0.68 -12.86
CA ASN A 231 19.08 0.75 -13.85
C ASN A 231 17.92 1.67 -13.40
N THR A 232 17.69 1.78 -12.09
CA THR A 232 16.61 2.62 -11.54
C THR A 232 17.01 4.06 -11.22
N THR A 233 18.30 4.42 -11.25
CA THR A 233 18.76 5.83 -11.07
C THR A 233 18.28 6.80 -12.17
N ARG A 234 17.79 6.25 -13.29
CA ARG A 234 17.23 7.00 -14.43
C ARG A 234 15.73 7.27 -14.29
N SER A 235 15.09 6.77 -13.25
CA SER A 235 13.64 6.89 -13.05
C SER A 235 13.26 8.15 -12.25
N ASN A 236 11.97 8.45 -12.17
CA ASN A 236 11.49 9.61 -11.43
C ASN A 236 11.55 9.38 -9.89
N HIS A 237 12.58 9.91 -9.22
CA HIS A 237 12.77 9.80 -7.76
C HIS A 237 13.47 11.04 -7.17
N PRO A 238 13.37 11.29 -5.84
CA PRO A 238 13.91 12.52 -5.23
C PRO A 238 15.43 12.50 -5.07
N PHE A 239 16.07 11.33 -5.06
CA PHE A 239 17.50 11.19 -4.75
C PHE A 239 18.41 11.75 -5.87
N LYS A 240 18.72 13.05 -5.86
CA LYS A 240 19.68 13.63 -6.81
C LYS A 240 21.14 13.41 -6.43
N ASN A 241 21.40 13.05 -5.17
CA ASN A 241 22.72 12.65 -4.70
C ASN A 241 22.67 11.17 -4.31
N ILE A 242 23.44 10.32 -5.00
CA ILE A 242 23.56 8.89 -4.69
C ILE A 242 25.02 8.59 -4.36
N LEU A 243 25.27 8.06 -3.17
CA LEU A 243 26.60 7.69 -2.67
C LEU A 243 26.70 6.17 -2.62
N MET A 244 27.45 5.59 -3.56
CA MET A 244 27.69 4.15 -3.63
C MET A 244 29.01 3.79 -2.95
N LEU A 245 28.92 3.02 -1.86
CA LEU A 245 30.07 2.56 -1.08
C LEU A 245 30.39 1.11 -1.43
N GLN A 246 31.54 0.89 -2.07
CA GLN A 246 31.99 -0.43 -2.50
C GLN A 246 32.76 -1.13 -1.38
N TYR A 247 32.23 -2.25 -0.89
CA TYR A 247 32.88 -3.10 0.12
C TYR A 247 33.84 -4.14 -0.50
N PHE A 248 34.32 -3.86 -1.70
CA PHE A 248 35.34 -4.59 -2.45
C PHE A 248 36.28 -3.59 -3.14
N PRO A 249 37.48 -4.01 -3.59
CA PRO A 249 38.44 -3.13 -4.26
C PRO A 249 37.83 -2.43 -5.47
N GLY A 250 37.80 -1.11 -5.44
CA GLY A 250 37.09 -0.27 -6.40
C GLY A 250 37.81 1.07 -6.63
N LYS A 251 37.37 1.81 -7.65
CA LYS A 251 37.92 3.14 -7.97
C LYS A 251 36.87 4.20 -7.70
N LYS A 252 37.30 5.36 -7.19
CA LYS A 252 36.42 6.52 -7.11
C LYS A 252 35.98 6.94 -8.51
N ALA A 253 34.68 7.09 -8.70
CA ALA A 253 34.04 7.54 -9.92
C ALA A 253 32.91 8.52 -9.58
N VAL A 254 32.61 9.42 -10.51
CA VAL A 254 31.46 10.33 -10.43
C VAL A 254 30.77 10.30 -11.79
N GLU A 255 29.49 9.97 -11.81
CA GLU A 255 28.64 9.91 -13.00
C GLU A 255 27.46 10.88 -12.87
N LYS A 256 27.07 11.48 -14.00
CA LYS A 256 25.89 12.32 -14.15
C LYS A 256 24.87 11.54 -14.98
N ILE A 257 23.72 11.25 -14.38
CA ILE A 257 22.67 10.43 -14.99
C ILE A 257 21.42 11.31 -15.16
N ALA A 258 20.94 11.47 -16.39
CA ALA A 258 19.69 12.18 -16.63
C ALA A 258 18.50 11.32 -16.18
N SER A 259 17.58 11.89 -15.40
CA SER A 259 16.28 11.32 -15.05
C SER A 259 15.14 12.31 -15.36
N PRO A 260 13.86 11.87 -15.42
CA PRO A 260 12.71 12.73 -15.71
C PRO A 260 12.56 13.96 -14.81
N SER A 261 13.05 13.88 -13.57
CA SER A 261 12.98 14.95 -12.57
C SER A 261 14.31 15.68 -12.35
N GLY A 262 15.31 15.48 -13.20
CA GLY A 262 16.57 16.23 -13.19
C GLY A 262 17.82 15.35 -13.35
N GLU A 263 18.99 15.97 -13.22
CA GLU A 263 20.26 15.24 -13.23
C GLU A 263 20.54 14.61 -11.85
N VAL A 264 20.88 13.32 -11.85
CA VAL A 264 21.27 12.55 -10.67
C VAL A 264 22.79 12.40 -10.66
N MET A 265 23.42 12.87 -9.58
CA MET A 265 24.84 12.72 -9.30
C MET A 265 25.07 11.40 -8.58
N VAL A 266 25.72 10.44 -9.25
CA VAL A 266 26.16 9.18 -8.63
C VAL A 266 27.66 9.29 -8.30
N THR A 267 28.01 9.22 -7.02
CA THR A 267 29.40 9.13 -6.56
C THR A 267 29.67 7.73 -6.05
N THR A 268 30.54 7.00 -6.74
CA THR A 268 31.01 5.67 -6.32
C THR A 268 32.38 5.79 -5.71
N GLN A 269 32.61 5.19 -4.54
CA GLN A 269 33.94 5.10 -3.93
C GLN A 269 34.09 3.85 -3.07
N GLN A 270 35.33 3.43 -2.84
CA GLN A 270 35.62 2.31 -1.95
C GLN A 270 35.31 2.71 -0.49
N ALA A 271 34.70 1.77 0.24
CA ALA A 271 34.48 1.88 1.66
C ALA A 271 35.80 1.82 2.45
N THR A 272 35.82 2.55 3.55
CA THR A 272 36.89 2.66 4.55
C THR A 272 36.56 1.90 5.83
N GLN A 273 35.32 1.42 6.00
CA GLN A 273 34.90 0.57 7.11
C GLN A 273 34.35 -0.78 6.62
N GLU A 274 34.08 -1.68 7.56
CA GLU A 274 33.41 -2.96 7.31
C GLU A 274 31.92 -2.76 6.97
N PRO A 275 31.26 -3.67 6.23
CA PRO A 275 29.92 -3.41 5.70
C PRO A 275 28.82 -3.23 6.73
N HIS A 276 28.99 -3.75 7.96
CA HIS A 276 28.04 -3.52 9.06
C HIS A 276 28.04 -2.05 9.54
N MET A 277 29.09 -1.26 9.26
CA MET A 277 29.17 0.16 9.63
C MET A 277 28.57 1.11 8.57
N HIS A 278 27.81 0.59 7.59
CA HIS A 278 27.34 1.35 6.43
C HIS A 278 26.63 2.68 6.78
N LEU A 279 25.70 2.66 7.75
CA LEU A 279 25.00 3.85 8.25
C LEU A 279 25.98 4.96 8.63
N CYS A 280 26.99 4.63 9.44
CA CYS A 280 27.97 5.59 9.93
C CYS A 280 28.94 6.07 8.86
N GLU A 281 29.22 5.22 7.88
CA GLU A 281 30.05 5.62 6.75
C GLU A 281 29.31 6.58 5.80
N VAL A 282 28.03 6.33 5.54
CA VAL A 282 27.17 7.27 4.80
C VAL A 282 27.01 8.57 5.57
N ALA A 283 26.71 8.54 6.88
CA ALA A 283 26.58 9.73 7.71
C ALA A 283 27.82 10.64 7.66
N LYS A 284 29.02 10.04 7.67
CA LYS A 284 30.30 10.76 7.54
C LYS A 284 30.48 11.45 6.18
N LEU A 285 29.93 10.88 5.11
CA LEU A 285 30.20 11.26 3.72
C LEU A 285 29.05 12.03 3.03
N ALA A 286 27.82 11.91 3.53
CA ALA A 286 26.66 12.62 3.01
C ALA A 286 26.86 14.14 3.12
N ALA A 287 26.64 14.85 2.01
CA ALA A 287 26.78 16.30 1.93
C ALA A 287 25.46 17.04 2.21
N THR A 288 24.34 16.33 2.14
CA THR A 288 22.98 16.86 2.32
C THR A 288 22.54 16.84 3.78
N PRO A 289 21.52 17.64 4.18
CA PRO A 289 20.98 17.62 5.55
C PRO A 289 20.45 16.26 6.00
N TRP A 290 19.91 15.47 5.07
CA TRP A 290 19.34 14.15 5.32
C TRP A 290 19.99 13.07 4.45
N PHE A 291 19.93 11.82 4.90
CA PHE A 291 20.20 10.66 4.04
C PHE A 291 19.25 9.48 4.30
N ALA A 292 19.05 8.67 3.27
CA ALA A 292 18.39 7.36 3.32
C ALA A 292 19.43 6.27 3.01
N LEU A 293 19.15 5.02 3.39
CA LEU A 293 20.02 3.88 3.13
C LEU A 293 19.35 2.83 2.23
N THR A 294 20.17 2.08 1.49
CA THR A 294 19.78 0.89 0.73
C THR A 294 21.03 0.07 0.36
N ASP A 295 20.86 -1.01 -0.41
CA ASP A 295 21.96 -1.83 -0.93
C ASP A 295 21.78 -2.21 -2.41
N ASN A 296 22.80 -2.85 -3.01
CA ASN A 296 22.77 -3.28 -4.42
C ASN A 296 21.84 -4.47 -4.71
N TYR A 297 21.22 -5.08 -3.70
CA TYR A 297 20.15 -6.07 -3.86
C TYR A 297 18.75 -5.42 -3.97
N HIS A 298 18.66 -4.11 -3.76
CA HIS A 298 17.43 -3.33 -3.93
C HIS A 298 17.46 -2.53 -5.24
N VAL A 299 16.29 -2.01 -5.61
CA VAL A 299 16.08 -1.03 -6.68
C VAL A 299 15.34 0.18 -6.12
N ILE A 300 15.49 1.36 -6.73
CA ILE A 300 14.71 2.54 -6.37
C ILE A 300 13.27 2.32 -6.87
N ASN A 301 12.29 2.45 -5.99
CA ASN A 301 10.88 2.42 -6.38
C ASN A 301 10.53 3.72 -7.09
N ALA A 302 9.85 3.62 -8.23
CA ALA A 302 9.53 4.81 -9.02
C ALA A 302 8.09 4.83 -9.55
N PRO A 303 7.42 5.98 -9.55
CA PRO A 303 7.84 7.21 -8.89
C PRO A 303 7.71 7.11 -7.37
N VAL A 304 8.60 7.75 -6.62
CA VAL A 304 8.51 7.83 -5.16
C VAL A 304 8.90 9.22 -4.67
N SER A 305 8.69 9.48 -3.39
CA SER A 305 9.17 10.66 -2.69
C SER A 305 9.46 10.33 -1.24
N VAL A 306 10.32 11.12 -0.61
CA VAL A 306 10.42 11.18 0.86
C VAL A 306 9.32 12.14 1.33
N LEU A 307 8.45 11.68 2.23
CA LEU A 307 7.31 12.45 2.75
C LEU A 307 7.72 13.24 3.99
N MET A 308 7.29 14.50 4.06
CA MET A 308 7.59 15.44 5.14
C MET A 308 6.30 16.04 5.71
N ASP A 309 6.13 15.99 7.03
CA ASP A 309 5.09 16.70 7.77
C ASP A 309 5.71 18.02 8.23
N HIS A 310 5.36 19.10 7.53
CA HIS A 310 6.09 20.37 7.59
C HIS A 310 7.60 20.20 7.31
N SER A 311 8.45 20.38 8.32
CA SER A 311 9.92 20.21 8.26
C SER A 311 10.40 18.79 8.55
N ASP A 312 9.48 17.88 8.93
CA ASP A 312 9.82 16.69 9.71
C ASP A 312 9.56 15.42 8.89
N PRO A 313 10.56 14.55 8.67
CA PRO A 313 10.37 13.33 7.88
C PRO A 313 9.31 12.41 8.47
N GLN A 314 8.49 11.82 7.60
CA GLN A 314 7.57 10.77 8.01
C GLN A 314 8.32 9.46 8.23
N MET A 315 8.15 8.89 9.42
CA MET A 315 8.65 7.56 9.75
C MET A 315 7.52 6.54 9.56
N PRO A 316 7.54 5.73 8.50
CA PRO A 316 6.65 4.59 8.40
C PRO A 316 7.03 3.56 9.47
N VAL A 317 6.15 3.35 10.45
CA VAL A 317 6.32 2.32 11.47
C VAL A 317 5.35 1.17 11.21
N PRO A 318 5.78 -0.09 11.28
CA PRO A 318 4.84 -1.18 11.45
C PRO A 318 4.24 -1.06 12.85
N VAL A 319 2.95 -0.75 12.97
CA VAL A 319 2.28 -1.04 14.24
C VAL A 319 2.14 -2.54 14.32
N MET A 320 2.78 -3.09 15.34
CA MET A 320 2.53 -4.44 15.83
C MET A 320 1.05 -4.51 16.26
N PRO A 321 0.18 -5.26 15.57
CA PRO A 321 -0.98 -5.78 16.25
C PRO A 321 -0.48 -6.77 17.32
N TYR A 322 -1.25 -6.93 18.39
CA TYR A 322 -0.94 -7.79 19.55
C TYR A 322 0.14 -7.26 20.51
N ALA A 323 -0.07 -7.55 21.80
CA ALA A 323 0.84 -7.24 22.90
C ALA A 323 2.05 -8.21 22.96
N HIS A 324 2.51 -8.68 21.80
CA HIS A 324 3.61 -9.61 21.64
C HIS A 324 4.60 -9.01 20.65
N GLY A 325 5.89 -9.03 21.02
CA GLY A 325 6.98 -8.34 20.34
C GLY A 325 7.28 -8.91 18.95
N CYS A 326 8.41 -8.53 18.38
CA CYS A 326 8.71 -8.86 16.99
C CYS A 326 8.69 -10.37 16.73
N GLU A 327 7.73 -10.85 15.93
CA GLU A 327 7.57 -12.28 15.64
C GLU A 327 8.78 -12.87 14.87
N ARG A 328 9.61 -12.02 14.26
CA ARG A 328 10.82 -12.40 13.55
C ARG A 328 12.05 -12.21 14.44
N ALA A 329 12.89 -13.23 14.51
CA ALA A 329 14.11 -13.21 15.32
C ALA A 329 15.07 -12.06 14.94
N ASP A 330 15.06 -11.66 13.67
CA ASP A 330 15.89 -10.56 13.16
C ASP A 330 15.55 -9.22 13.83
N CYS A 331 14.27 -8.85 13.85
CA CYS A 331 13.86 -7.56 14.38
C CYS A 331 13.72 -7.54 15.91
N GLN A 332 13.47 -8.68 16.57
CA GLN A 332 13.63 -8.77 18.02
C GLN A 332 15.09 -8.52 18.44
N ALA A 333 16.06 -9.12 17.72
CA ALA A 333 17.48 -8.92 18.01
C ALA A 333 17.94 -7.45 17.79
N SER A 334 17.28 -6.71 16.90
CA SER A 334 17.53 -5.27 16.70
C SER A 334 17.01 -4.44 17.87
N LEU A 335 15.79 -4.72 18.35
CA LEU A 335 15.18 -4.06 19.52
C LEU A 335 15.97 -4.36 20.82
N ASP A 336 16.38 -5.62 21.01
CA ASP A 336 17.18 -6.04 22.16
C ASP A 336 18.56 -5.35 22.14
N GLN A 337 19.23 -5.27 20.98
CA GLN A 337 20.49 -4.55 20.83
C GLN A 337 20.37 -3.05 21.18
N ALA A 338 19.31 -2.39 20.70
CA ALA A 338 19.09 -0.97 20.97
C ALA A 338 18.86 -0.71 22.48
N SER A 339 18.12 -1.60 23.15
CA SER A 339 17.93 -1.60 24.60
C SER A 339 19.24 -1.85 25.36
N ASP A 340 20.03 -2.83 24.94
CA ASP A 340 21.32 -3.20 25.54
C ASP A 340 22.43 -2.14 25.37
N LEU A 341 22.34 -1.29 24.35
CA LEU A 341 23.31 -0.22 24.07
C LEU A 341 22.93 1.11 24.72
N PHE A 342 21.64 1.46 24.76
CA PHE A 342 21.19 2.80 25.16
C PHE A 342 20.19 2.83 26.32
N GLY A 343 19.79 1.68 26.87
CA GLY A 343 18.88 1.59 28.02
C GLY A 343 17.43 2.02 27.70
N VAL A 344 17.06 2.02 26.41
CA VAL A 344 15.73 2.44 25.94
C VAL A 344 15.04 1.25 25.28
N HIS A 345 13.88 0.87 25.82
CA HIS A 345 12.99 -0.08 25.18
C HIS A 345 12.13 0.64 24.13
N LEU A 346 12.11 0.12 22.90
CA LEU A 346 11.30 0.65 21.80
C LEU A 346 10.06 -0.21 21.59
N GLU A 347 8.90 0.42 21.42
CA GLU A 347 7.63 -0.26 21.14
C GLU A 347 7.49 -0.70 19.67
N TYR A 348 8.31 -0.14 18.77
CA TYR A 348 8.26 -0.35 17.33
C TYR A 348 9.66 -0.59 16.77
N HIS A 349 9.75 -1.49 15.79
CA HIS A 349 10.95 -1.69 14.99
C HIS A 349 11.00 -0.73 13.79
N HIS A 350 12.17 -0.16 13.54
CA HIS A 350 12.43 0.79 12.46
C HIS A 350 13.33 0.12 11.40
N ASP A 351 12.86 0.10 10.15
CA ASP A 351 13.65 -0.43 9.03
C ASP A 351 14.66 0.63 8.57
N PRO A 352 15.99 0.36 8.55
CA PRO A 352 16.99 1.32 8.10
C PRO A 352 16.84 1.75 6.63
N TYR A 353 16.09 1.00 5.80
CA TYR A 353 15.80 1.35 4.41
C TYR A 353 14.49 2.15 4.24
N GLU A 354 13.74 2.38 5.32
CA GLU A 354 12.57 3.25 5.36
C GLU A 354 12.71 4.44 6.35
N LEU A 355 13.80 4.52 7.11
CA LEU A 355 14.13 5.65 7.99
C LEU A 355 14.97 6.72 7.25
N LEU A 356 14.60 7.98 7.43
CA LEU A 356 15.41 9.13 7.02
C LEU A 356 16.26 9.61 8.20
N PHE A 357 17.57 9.65 8.02
CA PHE A 357 18.52 10.04 9.06
C PHE A 357 18.93 11.51 8.89
N SER A 358 18.93 12.28 9.98
CA SER A 358 19.60 13.58 10.01
C SER A 358 21.10 13.35 9.88
N THR A 359 21.74 13.92 8.87
CA THR A 359 23.18 13.77 8.62
C THR A 359 24.02 14.28 9.79
N ARG A 360 23.52 15.29 10.53
CA ARG A 360 24.18 15.81 11.73
C ARG A 360 24.08 14.80 12.87
N ASP A 361 22.86 14.47 13.26
CA ASP A 361 22.55 13.61 14.39
C ASP A 361 23.17 12.21 14.21
N ALA A 362 23.17 11.68 12.99
CA ALA A 362 23.79 10.39 12.69
C ALA A 362 25.32 10.39 12.90
N ARG A 363 26.02 11.51 12.74
CA ARG A 363 27.47 11.61 13.03
C ARG A 363 27.74 11.57 14.53
N ASP A 364 26.91 12.27 15.30
CA ASP A 364 26.97 12.30 16.76
C ASP A 364 26.60 10.90 17.32
N PHE A 365 25.50 10.32 16.83
CA PHE A 365 25.08 8.93 17.09
C PHE A 365 26.21 7.94 16.85
N CYS A 366 26.86 7.96 15.69
CA CYS A 366 27.90 6.99 15.35
C CYS A 366 29.11 7.05 16.29
N SER A 367 29.40 8.23 16.82
CA SER A 367 30.44 8.42 17.84
C SER A 367 30.00 7.85 19.20
N SER A 368 28.72 8.00 19.58
CA SER A 368 28.13 7.39 20.78
C SER A 368 27.96 5.87 20.66
N TRP A 369 27.57 5.36 19.48
CA TRP A 369 27.36 3.94 19.22
C TRP A 369 28.66 3.15 19.36
N GLN A 370 29.77 3.68 18.83
CA GLN A 370 31.10 3.06 19.02
C GLN A 370 31.50 2.99 20.51
N GLN A 371 31.11 3.99 21.31
CA GLN A 371 31.36 3.99 22.76
C GLN A 371 30.44 2.99 23.50
N ALA A 372 29.16 2.92 23.14
CA ALA A 372 28.19 2.00 23.73
C ALA A 372 28.45 0.53 23.36
N ALA A 373 28.88 0.26 22.13
CA ALA A 373 29.34 -1.05 21.69
C ALA A 373 30.61 -1.48 22.45
N GLY A 374 31.54 -0.54 22.70
CA GLY A 374 32.74 -0.79 23.49
C GLY A 374 33.61 -1.89 22.88
N SER A 375 33.74 -3.01 23.58
CA SER A 375 34.45 -4.20 23.09
C SER A 375 33.57 -5.25 22.42
N LYS A 376 32.23 -5.11 22.45
CA LYS A 376 31.30 -6.06 21.83
C LYS A 376 31.58 -6.09 20.32
N SER A 377 31.75 -7.27 19.72
CA SER A 377 32.00 -7.39 18.30
C SER A 377 30.86 -8.07 17.52
N TRP A 378 30.55 -7.50 16.36
CA TRP A 378 29.64 -8.09 15.36
C TRP A 378 30.18 -9.42 14.82
N LYS A 379 31.51 -9.58 14.70
CA LYS A 379 32.13 -10.83 14.20
C LYS A 379 32.04 -11.99 15.19
N SER A 380 31.90 -11.70 16.48
CA SER A 380 31.73 -12.65 17.59
C SER A 380 30.26 -12.85 18.01
N CYS A 381 29.32 -12.19 17.33
CA CYS A 381 27.88 -12.21 17.65
C CYS A 381 27.54 -11.61 19.03
N GLU A 382 28.40 -10.78 19.61
CA GLU A 382 28.09 -9.95 20.79
C GLU A 382 27.26 -8.71 20.40
N LEU A 383 27.22 -8.40 19.10
CA LEU A 383 26.26 -7.51 18.46
C LEU A 383 25.54 -8.30 17.36
N ALA A 384 24.21 -8.21 17.33
CA ALA A 384 23.40 -8.80 16.27
C ALA A 384 23.71 -8.13 14.92
N TYR A 385 23.85 -6.80 14.94
CA TYR A 385 24.04 -5.95 13.77
C TYR A 385 25.22 -4.97 13.99
N GLY A 386 25.53 -4.19 12.96
CA GLY A 386 26.17 -2.89 13.19
C GLY A 386 25.15 -1.85 13.67
N PRO A 387 25.42 -0.55 13.53
CA PRO A 387 24.48 0.50 13.87
C PRO A 387 23.16 0.38 13.08
N THR A 388 22.05 0.19 13.78
CA THR A 388 20.70 0.07 13.19
C THR A 388 19.89 1.38 13.27
N ALA A 389 18.72 1.38 12.64
CA ALA A 389 17.72 2.42 12.85
C ALA A 389 17.16 2.42 14.28
N ASP A 390 16.91 1.25 14.87
CA ASP A 390 16.48 1.13 16.27
C ASP A 390 17.53 1.71 17.23
N ASP A 391 18.82 1.38 17.03
CA ASP A 391 19.92 1.94 17.80
C ASP A 391 19.93 3.49 17.76
N TYR A 392 19.71 4.07 16.57
CA TYR A 392 19.65 5.52 16.37
C TYR A 392 18.46 6.17 17.10
N ILE A 393 17.26 5.58 17.00
CA ILE A 393 16.05 6.08 17.67
C ILE A 393 16.20 5.93 19.20
N ALA A 394 16.71 4.80 19.68
CA ALA A 394 17.01 4.58 21.11
C ALA A 394 18.02 5.60 21.65
N TRP A 395 19.08 5.92 20.89
CA TRP A 395 20.05 6.97 21.24
C TRP A 395 19.43 8.38 21.27
N LYS A 396 18.59 8.75 20.30
CA LYS A 396 17.84 10.03 20.31
C LYS A 396 16.93 10.15 21.54
N ILE A 397 16.33 9.05 21.99
CA ILE A 397 15.50 9.01 23.19
C ILE A 397 16.35 9.06 24.47
N SER A 398 17.47 8.33 24.53
CA SER A 398 18.31 8.21 25.74
C SER A 398 19.09 9.48 26.06
N THR A 399 19.47 10.25 25.04
CA THR A 399 20.06 11.60 25.19
C THR A 399 19.07 12.64 25.73
N ASN A 400 17.83 12.23 26.02
CA ASN A 400 16.70 13.05 26.46
C ASN A 400 16.34 14.17 25.47
N ASP A 401 16.78 14.03 24.22
CA ASP A 401 16.50 14.91 23.09
C ASP A 401 15.13 14.61 22.47
N LYS A 402 14.14 14.30 23.32
CA LYS A 402 12.77 13.91 22.95
C LYS A 402 12.03 15.03 22.21
N ALA A 403 12.46 16.27 22.37
CA ALA A 403 11.97 17.42 21.60
C ALA A 403 12.44 17.43 20.13
N ASN A 404 13.48 16.64 19.80
CA ASN A 404 14.07 16.53 18.47
C ASN A 404 14.06 15.09 17.93
N LEU A 405 13.09 14.24 18.33
CA LEU A 405 12.67 13.14 17.46
C LEU A 405 11.82 13.77 16.34
N ILE A 406 12.50 14.43 15.40
CA ILE A 406 11.91 15.22 14.30
C ILE A 406 11.31 14.24 13.29
N ALA A 407 10.16 13.64 13.63
CA ALA A 407 9.43 12.73 12.77
C ALA A 407 8.03 12.38 13.33
N THR A 408 7.03 12.35 12.45
CA THR A 408 5.71 11.80 12.79
C THR A 408 5.69 10.30 12.48
N PRO A 409 5.51 9.40 13.47
CA PRO A 409 5.33 7.98 13.19
C PRO A 409 3.97 7.74 12.52
N LYS A 410 3.95 6.98 11.42
CA LYS A 410 2.72 6.61 10.70
C LYS A 410 2.64 5.09 10.54
N ASN A 411 1.52 4.52 10.98
CA ASN A 411 1.25 3.09 10.92
C ASN A 411 1.10 2.60 9.46
N LYS A 412 2.10 1.90 8.91
CA LYS A 412 2.06 1.39 7.53
C LYS A 412 1.10 0.20 7.29
N ALA A 413 0.46 -0.33 8.33
CA ALA A 413 -0.64 -1.30 8.22
C ALA A 413 -2.02 -0.61 8.12
N LEU A 414 -2.20 0.54 8.79
CA LEU A 414 -3.41 1.36 8.67
C LEU A 414 -3.39 2.24 7.41
N TYR A 415 -2.21 2.73 7.01
CA TYR A 415 -2.02 3.59 5.86
C TYR A 415 -1.09 2.93 4.83
N GLY A 416 -1.50 2.94 3.57
CA GLY A 416 -0.65 2.52 2.46
C GLY A 416 0.58 3.42 2.35
N TRP A 417 1.76 2.80 2.31
CA TRP A 417 3.05 3.46 2.16
C TRP A 417 3.78 2.88 0.96
N ARG A 418 4.48 3.74 0.21
CA ARG A 418 5.42 3.32 -0.84
C ARG A 418 6.84 3.50 -0.30
N ALA A 419 7.48 2.39 0.05
CA ALA A 419 8.90 2.35 0.39
C ALA A 419 9.74 2.99 -0.73
N TRP A 420 10.87 3.61 -0.38
CA TRP A 420 11.75 4.27 -1.36
C TRP A 420 12.51 3.29 -2.24
N THR A 421 12.75 2.08 -1.72
CA THR A 421 13.42 1.00 -2.44
C THR A 421 12.64 -0.31 -2.30
N GLN A 422 12.84 -1.24 -3.23
CA GLN A 422 12.29 -2.60 -3.16
C GLN A 422 13.41 -3.62 -3.35
N ARG A 423 13.38 -4.68 -2.54
CA ARG A 423 14.30 -5.81 -2.66
C ARG A 423 14.06 -6.55 -3.98
N ARG A 424 15.13 -6.74 -4.76
CA ARG A 424 15.11 -7.43 -6.06
C ARG A 424 15.83 -8.77 -6.03
N THR A 425 16.80 -8.92 -5.15
CA THR A 425 17.55 -10.15 -4.87
C THR A 425 17.50 -10.38 -3.36
N PRO A 426 17.34 -11.60 -2.83
CA PRO A 426 17.52 -11.82 -1.40
C PRO A 426 18.98 -11.55 -1.05
N ALA A 427 19.22 -10.81 0.04
CA ALA A 427 20.57 -10.66 0.57
C ALA A 427 21.17 -12.05 0.91
N PRO A 428 22.49 -12.24 0.86
CA PRO A 428 23.14 -13.46 1.34
C PRO A 428 22.71 -13.80 2.77
N MET A 429 22.57 -15.09 3.08
CA MET A 429 22.34 -15.54 4.45
C MET A 429 23.50 -15.12 5.35
N ASP A 430 23.20 -14.82 6.61
CA ASP A 430 24.21 -14.62 7.62
C ASP A 430 24.88 -15.96 7.96
N MET A 431 26.15 -16.06 7.58
CA MET A 431 26.98 -17.26 7.75
C MET A 431 27.68 -17.30 9.12
N ARG A 432 27.49 -16.28 9.98
CA ARG A 432 28.04 -16.28 11.35
C ARG A 432 27.37 -17.36 12.19
N GLN A 433 28.15 -18.07 13.01
CA GLN A 433 27.63 -19.07 13.96
C GLN A 433 27.12 -18.39 15.25
N CYS A 434 26.14 -17.50 15.10
CA CYS A 434 25.51 -16.80 16.22
C CYS A 434 24.51 -17.71 16.96
N ARG A 435 24.37 -17.53 18.28
CA ARG A 435 23.46 -18.33 19.12
C ARG A 435 21.98 -18.16 18.71
N ALA A 436 21.62 -16.99 18.22
CA ALA A 436 20.43 -16.76 17.42
C ALA A 436 20.90 -16.41 16.00
N GLN A 437 20.45 -17.15 14.98
CA GLN A 437 20.75 -16.80 13.60
C GLN A 437 19.81 -15.65 13.20
N VAL A 438 20.40 -14.50 12.91
CA VAL A 438 19.67 -13.24 12.71
C VAL A 438 19.02 -13.18 11.32
N TYR A 439 19.69 -13.70 10.28
CA TYR A 439 19.10 -13.80 8.94
C TYR A 439 19.54 -15.13 8.30
N GLY A 440 18.75 -16.18 8.56
CA GLY A 440 19.05 -17.55 8.16
C GLY A 440 18.25 -18.02 6.95
N LEU A 441 18.10 -19.34 6.84
CA LEU A 441 17.43 -19.99 5.71
C LEU A 441 15.94 -19.65 5.65
N VAL A 442 15.29 -19.46 6.80
CA VAL A 442 13.86 -19.12 6.90
C VAL A 442 13.62 -17.70 6.38
N GLU A 443 14.40 -16.73 6.85
CA GLU A 443 14.31 -15.33 6.45
C GLU A 443 14.68 -15.16 4.97
N TYR A 444 15.69 -15.90 4.49
CA TYR A 444 16.07 -15.93 3.08
C TYR A 444 14.94 -16.46 2.19
N HIS A 445 14.28 -17.56 2.56
CA HIS A 445 13.14 -18.09 1.80
C HIS A 445 11.91 -17.18 1.86
N HIS A 446 11.64 -16.54 3.00
CA HIS A 446 10.58 -15.54 3.11
C HIS A 446 10.86 -14.31 2.21
N ALA A 447 12.10 -13.79 2.23
CA ALA A 447 12.52 -12.71 1.33
C ALA A 447 12.40 -13.12 -0.14
N LEU A 448 12.81 -14.34 -0.50
CA LEU A 448 12.68 -14.86 -1.86
C LEU A 448 11.22 -14.99 -2.32
N GLY A 449 10.31 -15.42 -1.43
CA GLY A 449 8.87 -15.50 -1.73
C GLY A 449 8.21 -14.14 -2.00
N ASN A 450 8.72 -13.08 -1.37
CA ASN A 450 8.22 -11.71 -1.52
C ASN A 450 8.83 -10.96 -2.73
N ILE A 451 9.87 -11.51 -3.36
CA ILE A 451 10.47 -10.95 -4.58
C ILE A 451 9.66 -11.40 -5.79
N THR A 452 8.97 -10.45 -6.44
CA THR A 452 8.19 -10.75 -7.64
C THR A 452 9.06 -10.69 -8.90
N SER A 453 8.97 -11.69 -9.78
CA SER A 453 9.61 -11.64 -11.12
C SER A 453 9.19 -10.39 -11.88
N CYS A 454 7.90 -10.05 -11.80
CA CYS A 454 7.27 -8.87 -12.41
C CYS A 454 7.73 -7.53 -11.84
N GLY A 455 8.28 -7.46 -10.63
CA GLY A 455 8.65 -6.22 -9.92
C GLY A 455 9.86 -5.48 -10.50
N GLN A 456 9.94 -5.37 -11.82
CA GLN A 456 10.69 -4.30 -12.47
C GLN A 456 9.75 -3.10 -12.59
N TYR A 457 10.08 -2.01 -11.90
CA TYR A 457 9.52 -0.71 -12.24
C TYR A 457 10.13 -0.29 -13.58
N ILE A 458 9.36 -0.50 -14.64
CA ILE A 458 9.71 -0.13 -15.98
C ILE A 458 8.83 1.08 -16.30
N GLU A 459 9.35 2.27 -16.58
CA GLU A 459 8.53 3.43 -16.99
C GLU A 459 7.85 3.26 -18.37
N ASN A 460 7.84 2.04 -18.91
CA ASN A 460 7.37 1.68 -20.25
C ASN A 460 6.44 0.46 -20.17
N LYS A 461 5.14 0.73 -20.36
CA LYS A 461 4.06 -0.27 -20.50
C LYS A 461 4.43 -1.45 -21.41
N VAL A 462 5.14 -1.22 -22.52
CA VAL A 462 5.48 -2.25 -23.51
C VAL A 462 6.39 -3.31 -22.91
N ALA A 463 7.44 -2.92 -22.18
CA ALA A 463 8.40 -3.89 -21.65
C ALA A 463 7.85 -4.67 -20.44
N CYS A 464 6.86 -4.14 -19.71
CA CYS A 464 6.12 -4.92 -18.71
C CYS A 464 5.28 -6.06 -19.35
N ILE A 465 4.63 -5.79 -20.50
CA ILE A 465 3.72 -6.74 -21.17
C ILE A 465 4.49 -7.88 -21.88
N VAL A 466 5.83 -7.80 -21.97
CA VAL A 466 6.68 -8.88 -22.51
C VAL A 466 6.59 -10.15 -21.65
N ASP A 467 6.51 -10.01 -20.33
CA ASP A 467 6.31 -11.15 -19.44
C ASP A 467 4.81 -11.51 -19.36
N ARG A 468 4.50 -12.77 -19.71
CA ARG A 468 3.12 -13.27 -19.78
C ARG A 468 2.44 -13.34 -18.42
N ASP A 469 3.19 -13.43 -17.32
CA ASP A 469 2.64 -13.49 -15.97
C ASP A 469 2.51 -12.11 -15.33
N CYS A 470 2.88 -11.03 -16.04
CA CYS A 470 2.91 -9.67 -15.53
C CYS A 470 1.89 -8.75 -16.24
N MET A 471 1.37 -7.77 -15.49
CA MET A 471 0.46 -6.74 -16.00
C MET A 471 0.94 -5.35 -15.63
N TRP A 472 0.72 -4.41 -16.56
CA TRP A 472 1.00 -3.01 -16.35
C TRP A 472 -0.16 -2.33 -15.64
N ILE A 473 0.11 -1.73 -14.47
CA ILE A 473 -0.83 -0.87 -13.75
C ILE A 473 -0.32 0.58 -13.87
N PRO A 474 -1.01 1.48 -14.59
CA PRO A 474 -0.64 2.89 -14.61
C PRO A 474 -0.79 3.48 -13.20
N LYS A 475 0.21 4.26 -12.78
CA LYS A 475 0.27 4.93 -11.47
C LYS A 475 1.06 6.24 -11.66
N PHE A 476 0.44 7.37 -11.37
CA PHE A 476 1.07 8.71 -11.46
C PHE A 476 1.49 9.04 -12.91
N GLN A 477 2.66 9.68 -13.09
CA GLN A 477 3.28 9.93 -14.40
C GLN A 477 3.84 8.65 -15.09
N SER A 478 3.65 7.46 -14.51
CA SER A 478 4.29 6.21 -14.93
C SER A 478 3.38 5.01 -14.60
N GLY A 479 3.94 3.92 -14.11
CA GLY A 479 3.20 2.75 -13.65
C GLY A 479 4.09 1.67 -13.07
N VAL A 480 3.48 0.54 -12.74
CA VAL A 480 4.11 -0.58 -12.05
C VAL A 480 3.79 -1.86 -12.80
N CYS A 481 4.80 -2.72 -12.93
CA CYS A 481 4.60 -4.06 -13.43
C CYS A 481 4.33 -5.01 -12.24
N THR A 482 3.14 -5.60 -12.19
CA THR A 482 2.74 -6.50 -11.10
C THR A 482 2.44 -7.89 -11.64
N LYS A 483 2.52 -8.92 -10.80
CA LYS A 483 2.03 -10.26 -11.18
C LYS A 483 0.53 -10.18 -11.46
N LYS A 484 0.06 -10.85 -12.52
CA LYS A 484 -1.37 -10.98 -12.82
C LYS A 484 -2.07 -11.68 -11.64
N PRO A 485 -3.26 -11.20 -11.22
CA PRO A 485 -4.06 -11.97 -10.27
C PRO A 485 -4.37 -13.34 -10.88
N TRP A 486 -4.24 -14.39 -10.06
CA TRP A 486 -4.37 -15.76 -10.53
C TRP A 486 -5.84 -16.05 -10.84
N LYS A 487 -6.25 -15.91 -12.12
CA LYS A 487 -7.53 -16.45 -12.56
C LYS A 487 -7.43 -17.98 -12.45
N PRO A 488 -8.19 -18.65 -11.56
CA PRO A 488 -8.21 -20.10 -11.54
C PRO A 488 -8.66 -20.58 -12.92
N PHE A 489 -7.91 -21.53 -13.48
CA PHE A 489 -8.29 -22.17 -14.74
C PHE A 489 -9.64 -22.87 -14.53
N ILE A 490 -10.73 -22.23 -14.94
CA ILE A 490 -12.04 -22.87 -15.05
C ILE A 490 -11.89 -23.94 -16.14
N ARG A 491 -11.60 -25.17 -15.73
CA ARG A 491 -11.76 -26.35 -16.58
C ARG A 491 -13.21 -26.32 -17.06
N LYS A 492 -13.39 -26.30 -18.39
CA LYS A 492 -14.72 -26.36 -19.03
C LYS A 492 -15.58 -27.40 -18.30
N PRO A 493 -16.84 -27.10 -17.95
CA PRO A 493 -17.67 -28.03 -17.21
C PRO A 493 -17.76 -29.35 -17.99
N TRP A 494 -17.35 -30.43 -17.33
CA TRP A 494 -17.52 -31.77 -17.86
C TRP A 494 -19.01 -31.99 -18.14
N ARG A 495 -19.35 -32.33 -19.39
CA ARG A 495 -20.71 -32.78 -19.72
C ARG A 495 -20.99 -34.03 -18.90
N ARG A 496 -21.88 -33.94 -17.90
CA ARG A 496 -22.45 -35.12 -17.25
C ARG A 496 -23.34 -35.84 -18.27
N SER A 497 -22.82 -36.93 -18.84
CA SER A 497 -23.67 -37.96 -19.42
C SER A 497 -24.37 -38.72 -18.30
N ASN A 498 -25.69 -38.73 -18.30
CA ASN A 498 -26.47 -39.53 -17.36
C ASN A 498 -26.26 -41.04 -17.62
N SER A 499 -25.76 -41.78 -16.63
CA SER A 499 -26.19 -43.16 -16.40
C SER A 499 -25.82 -43.63 -14.98
N LEU A 500 -26.66 -44.55 -14.47
CA LEU A 500 -26.41 -45.43 -13.32
C LEU A 500 -26.20 -44.78 -11.94
N ALA A 501 -27.32 -44.55 -11.27
CA ALA A 501 -27.39 -44.80 -9.83
C ALA A 501 -27.42 -46.32 -9.58
N GLN A 502 -26.62 -46.82 -8.62
CA GLN A 502 -27.01 -47.91 -7.72
C GLN A 502 -25.98 -48.14 -6.59
N HIS A 503 -26.52 -48.24 -5.36
CA HIS A 503 -26.00 -48.97 -4.19
C HIS A 503 -24.60 -48.62 -3.64
N LEU A 504 -24.55 -47.94 -2.49
CA LEU A 504 -24.41 -48.57 -1.15
C LEU A 504 -24.35 -47.51 -0.02
N GLN A 505 -25.32 -47.59 0.88
CA GLN A 505 -25.15 -47.31 2.33
C GLN A 505 -24.87 -48.68 3.01
N PRO A 506 -24.42 -48.77 4.28
CA PRO A 506 -24.48 -47.76 5.35
C PRO A 506 -23.04 -47.31 5.78
N ASP A 507 -22.75 -46.69 6.94
CA ASP A 507 -23.54 -46.42 8.16
C ASP A 507 -23.12 -45.13 8.88
N ALA A 508 -23.73 -44.84 10.04
CA ALA A 508 -23.37 -43.74 10.95
C ALA A 508 -22.82 -44.25 12.29
N GLU A 509 -21.91 -43.49 12.93
CA GLU A 509 -21.97 -43.13 14.36
C GLU A 509 -20.84 -42.17 14.81
N ASN A 510 -21.25 -41.11 15.53
CA ASN A 510 -20.59 -40.41 16.66
C ASN A 510 -19.07 -40.15 16.70
N VAL A 511 -18.68 -38.87 16.76
CA VAL A 511 -17.94 -38.28 17.92
C VAL A 511 -18.39 -36.82 18.14
N HIS A 512 -18.52 -36.46 19.42
CA HIS A 512 -18.93 -35.17 20.01
C HIS A 512 -18.32 -33.87 19.47
N GLU A 513 -19.13 -32.81 19.47
CA GLU A 513 -18.69 -31.41 19.59
C GLU A 513 -18.76 -30.97 21.07
N ASP A 514 -17.72 -30.29 21.57
CA ASP A 514 -17.73 -29.56 22.84
C ASP A 514 -17.45 -28.07 22.57
N PRO A 515 -18.25 -27.12 23.08
CA PRO A 515 -18.02 -25.69 22.87
C PRO A 515 -17.06 -25.09 23.93
N VAL A 516 -15.99 -24.44 23.48
CA VAL A 516 -15.10 -23.70 24.38
C VAL A 516 -15.75 -22.39 24.80
N HIS A 517 -16.06 -22.27 26.10
CA HIS A 517 -16.49 -21.03 26.73
C HIS A 517 -15.43 -19.93 26.59
N PHE A 518 -15.81 -18.77 26.04
CA PHE A 518 -15.05 -17.53 26.25
C PHE A 518 -15.53 -16.82 27.53
N MET A 519 -14.57 -16.47 28.37
CA MET A 519 -14.79 -15.92 29.70
C MET A 519 -15.14 -14.42 29.61
N GLN A 520 -16.29 -14.02 30.18
CA GLN A 520 -16.59 -12.61 30.38
C GLN A 520 -15.61 -12.03 31.43
N LEU A 521 -14.88 -10.99 31.07
CA LEU A 521 -14.21 -10.13 32.04
C LEU A 521 -15.04 -8.87 32.26
N SER A 522 -15.30 -8.57 33.54
CA SER A 522 -16.17 -7.49 33.97
C SER A 522 -15.48 -6.13 33.86
N ASN A 523 -16.14 -5.18 33.20
CA ASN A 523 -15.78 -3.77 33.32
C ASN A 523 -15.97 -3.33 34.78
N SER A 524 -14.88 -2.90 35.42
CA SER A 524 -14.93 -2.11 36.64
C SER A 524 -14.55 -0.66 36.30
N SER A 525 -15.36 0.25 36.81
CA SER A 525 -15.31 1.69 36.57
C SER A 525 -14.02 2.34 37.05
N LYS A 526 -13.61 3.43 36.37
CA LYS A 526 -13.05 4.60 37.04
C LYS A 526 -13.26 5.87 36.21
N GLN A 527 -13.75 6.90 36.88
CA GLN A 527 -13.97 8.26 36.38
C GLN A 527 -12.70 9.11 36.55
N GLU A 528 -12.64 10.20 35.76
CA GLU A 528 -12.08 11.52 36.09
C GLU A 528 -10.62 11.59 36.60
N LEU A 529 -9.70 12.01 35.73
CA LEU A 529 -9.35 13.44 35.57
C LEU A 529 -8.61 13.71 34.25
#